data_AF-A0A1C4Z685-F1
#
_entry.id   AF-A0A1C4Z685-F1
#
_cell.length_a   1.000
_cell.length_b   1.000
_cell.length_c   1.000
_cell.angle_alpha   90.00
_cell.angle_beta   90.00
_cell.angle_gamma   90.00
#
_symmetry.space_group_name_H-M   'P 1'
#
loop_
_entity.id
_entity.type
_entity.pdbx_description
1 polymer ?
#
loop_
_entity_poly.entity_id
_entity_poly.type
_entity_poly.pdbx_seq_one_letter_code
_entity_poly.pdbx_strand_id
1 'polypeptide(L)'
;MNATAPSRWRRTMNLAALAALGLLALAGCMASADVVTYDLPAQSARYSFEAETNGVKTVWEYTSDRPTTPDASTSQPCIADILVKEPGPCRPEPLIFLRYDLGLDLDNTARADGLHLITVTGYYQERLSTPPTVIELRVEASFDGGKTWQPAITQAGGQNTFTAQIKHPKRDEAPGGAGLRITATDSAGNTVTQTIPKAYQLR
;
A
#
# COMPACT_ATOMS: atom_id res chain seq x y z
N MET A 1 -21.94 8.04 -8.68
CA MET A 1 -22.62 6.81 -8.23
C MET A 1 -22.29 5.71 -9.21
N ASN A 2 -21.25 4.92 -8.95
CA ASN A 2 -20.97 3.69 -9.69
C ASN A 2 -20.78 2.60 -8.64
N ALA A 3 -21.86 1.88 -8.34
CA ALA A 3 -21.80 0.68 -7.53
C ALA A 3 -21.21 -0.43 -8.42
N THR A 4 -19.93 -0.70 -8.27
CA THR A 4 -19.31 -1.92 -8.79
C THR A 4 -20.01 -3.10 -8.15
N ALA A 5 -20.55 -4.00 -8.97
CA ALA A 5 -21.21 -5.21 -8.49
C ALA A 5 -20.27 -5.99 -7.55
N PRO A 6 -20.74 -6.46 -6.37
CA PRO A 6 -19.90 -7.18 -5.44
C PRO A 6 -19.42 -8.48 -6.08
N SER A 7 -18.12 -8.77 -5.97
CA SER A 7 -17.56 -10.05 -6.44
C SER A 7 -18.21 -11.20 -5.68
N ARG A 8 -18.39 -12.35 -6.34
CA ARG A 8 -19.00 -13.57 -5.76
C ARG A 8 -18.28 -14.11 -4.50
N TRP A 9 -17.14 -13.52 -4.14
CA TRP A 9 -16.26 -13.91 -3.05
C TRP A 9 -16.24 -12.91 -1.88
N ARG A 10 -16.96 -11.78 -1.98
CA ARG A 10 -17.08 -10.81 -0.88
C ARG A 10 -18.14 -11.25 0.12
N ARG A 11 -17.78 -11.25 1.40
CA ARG A 11 -18.73 -11.29 2.52
C ARG A 11 -18.56 -10.03 3.37
N THR A 12 -19.68 -9.51 3.88
CA THR A 12 -19.69 -8.48 4.92
C THR A 12 -19.91 -9.15 6.27
N MET A 13 -18.99 -8.96 7.22
CA MET A 13 -19.20 -9.35 8.61
C MET A 13 -19.61 -8.13 9.42
N ASN A 14 -20.89 -8.08 9.81
CA ASN A 14 -21.40 -7.05 10.72
C ASN A 14 -20.92 -7.35 12.14
N LEU A 15 -20.03 -6.51 12.67
CA LEU A 15 -19.65 -6.54 14.08
C LEU A 15 -20.77 -5.89 14.93
N ALA A 16 -21.71 -6.70 15.41
CA ALA A 16 -22.62 -6.28 16.48
C ALA A 16 -21.89 -6.40 17.83
N ALA A 17 -21.52 -5.27 18.42
CA ALA A 17 -21.01 -5.25 19.78
C ALA A 17 -22.14 -5.67 20.75
N LEU A 18 -21.95 -6.76 21.50
CA LEU A 18 -22.81 -7.12 22.62
C LEU A 18 -22.67 -6.04 23.70
N ALA A 19 -23.60 -5.11 23.73
CA ALA A 19 -23.70 -4.08 24.74
C ALA A 19 -24.00 -4.72 26.11
N ALA A 20 -22.97 -4.92 26.93
CA ALA A 20 -23.16 -5.03 28.36
C ALA A 20 -23.53 -3.62 28.88
N LEU A 21 -24.80 -3.45 29.25
CA LEU A 21 -25.37 -2.23 29.81
C LEU A 21 -24.61 -1.79 31.06
N GLY A 22 -23.78 -0.75 30.93
CA GLY A 22 -23.08 -0.09 32.03
C GLY A 22 -22.68 1.32 31.62
N LEU A 23 -23.60 2.26 31.85
CA LEU A 23 -23.49 3.72 31.72
C LEU A 23 -22.09 4.32 31.50
N LEU A 24 -21.83 4.78 30.28
CA LEU A 24 -20.99 5.94 29.97
C LEU A 24 -21.46 6.57 28.66
N ALA A 25 -22.35 7.55 28.79
CA ALA A 25 -22.69 8.46 27.71
C ALA A 25 -21.52 9.41 27.50
N LEU A 26 -20.56 9.07 26.62
CA LEU A 26 -19.54 9.95 26.03
C LEU A 26 -18.69 9.13 25.03
N ALA A 27 -19.21 8.92 23.82
CA ALA A 27 -18.43 8.70 22.59
C ALA A 27 -19.38 8.27 21.46
N GLY A 28 -19.86 9.24 20.68
CA GLY A 28 -20.31 8.95 19.32
C GLY A 28 -19.10 8.55 18.48
N CYS A 29 -18.68 7.28 18.55
CA CYS A 29 -17.80 6.64 17.56
C CYS A 29 -17.70 5.13 17.81
N MET A 30 -18.82 4.43 17.95
CA MET A 30 -18.85 3.00 17.62
C MET A 30 -19.39 2.87 16.20
N ALA A 31 -18.63 3.41 15.23
CA ALA A 31 -18.85 3.02 13.84
C ALA A 31 -18.50 1.53 13.78
N SER A 32 -19.47 0.70 13.40
CA SER A 32 -19.22 -0.67 12.95
C SER A 32 -18.14 -0.59 11.87
N ALA A 33 -16.92 -1.01 12.19
CA ALA A 33 -15.90 -1.16 11.17
C ALA A 33 -16.27 -2.42 10.37
N ASP A 34 -16.85 -2.22 9.18
CA ASP A 34 -17.10 -3.33 8.26
C ASP A 34 -15.75 -3.94 7.87
N VAL A 35 -15.46 -5.13 8.40
CA VAL A 35 -14.29 -5.90 7.96
C VAL A 35 -14.65 -6.55 6.65
N VAL A 36 -13.99 -6.11 5.57
CA VAL A 36 -14.11 -6.75 4.26
C VAL A 36 -13.26 -8.01 4.24
N THR A 37 -13.90 -9.16 4.11
CA THR A 37 -13.23 -10.46 3.99
C THR A 37 -13.49 -11.08 2.62
N TYR A 38 -12.51 -11.83 2.11
CA TYR A 38 -12.62 -12.60 0.87
C TYR A 38 -12.27 -14.06 1.13
N ASP A 39 -13.07 -14.98 0.59
CA ASP A 39 -12.75 -16.40 0.59
C ASP A 39 -11.80 -16.69 -0.57
N LEU A 40 -10.55 -17.07 -0.30
CA LEU A 40 -9.55 -17.44 -1.31
C LEU A 40 -9.43 -18.97 -1.43
N PRO A 41 -9.18 -19.52 -2.65
CA PRO A 41 -8.82 -20.92 -2.83
C PRO A 41 -7.62 -21.35 -1.97
N ALA A 42 -7.62 -22.60 -1.51
CA ALA A 42 -6.54 -23.12 -0.67
C ALA A 42 -5.24 -23.38 -1.44
N GLN A 43 -5.34 -23.65 -2.75
CA GLN A 43 -4.19 -23.90 -3.61
C GLN A 43 -3.45 -22.59 -3.91
N SER A 44 -2.14 -22.70 -4.14
CA SER A 44 -1.33 -21.59 -4.62
C SER A 44 -1.89 -21.00 -5.91
N ALA A 45 -2.13 -19.70 -5.90
CA ALA A 45 -2.57 -18.94 -7.06
C ALA A 45 -1.99 -17.52 -7.04
N ARG A 46 -2.06 -16.85 -8.18
CA ARG A 46 -1.71 -15.44 -8.33
C ARG A 46 -2.93 -14.57 -8.14
N TYR A 47 -2.81 -13.54 -7.31
CA TYR A 47 -3.88 -12.62 -6.97
C TYR A 47 -3.48 -11.19 -7.31
N SER A 48 -4.50 -10.41 -7.69
CA SER A 48 -4.42 -8.97 -7.82
C SER A 48 -5.28 -8.34 -6.73
N PHE A 49 -4.70 -7.42 -5.96
CA PHE A 49 -5.44 -6.60 -5.01
C PHE A 49 -5.28 -5.13 -5.39
N GLU A 50 -6.40 -4.43 -5.55
CA GLU A 50 -6.43 -3.02 -5.89
C GLU A 50 -7.13 -2.24 -4.77
N ALA A 51 -6.49 -1.14 -4.35
CA ALA A 51 -7.07 -0.16 -3.44
C ALA A 51 -6.87 1.24 -3.99
N GLU A 52 -7.90 2.08 -3.85
CA GLU A 52 -7.84 3.50 -4.18
C GLU A 52 -8.31 4.32 -2.98
N THR A 53 -7.53 5.33 -2.60
CA THR A 53 -7.86 6.25 -1.52
C THR A 53 -7.36 7.64 -1.87
N ASN A 54 -8.25 8.64 -1.83
CA ASN A 54 -7.93 10.03 -2.17
C ASN A 54 -7.26 10.19 -3.56
N GLY A 55 -7.64 9.35 -4.53
CA GLY A 55 -7.06 9.31 -5.88
C GLY A 55 -5.68 8.65 -5.98
N VAL A 56 -5.11 8.18 -4.86
CA VAL A 56 -3.92 7.31 -4.88
C VAL A 56 -4.38 5.88 -5.14
N LYS A 57 -3.93 5.32 -6.26
CA LYS A 57 -4.22 3.94 -6.65
C LYS A 57 -3.02 3.05 -6.33
N THR A 58 -3.24 1.95 -5.64
CA THR A 58 -2.22 0.93 -5.38
C THR A 58 -2.73 -0.42 -5.87
N VAL A 59 -1.90 -1.09 -6.68
CA VAL A 59 -2.18 -2.43 -7.20
C VAL A 59 -1.06 -3.35 -6.72
N TRP A 60 -1.43 -4.43 -6.05
CA TRP A 60 -0.53 -5.50 -5.68
C TRP A 60 -0.81 -6.71 -6.55
N GLU A 61 0.24 -7.31 -7.09
CA GLU A 61 0.19 -8.66 -7.63
C GLU A 61 1.00 -9.56 -6.70
N TYR A 62 0.43 -10.65 -6.21
CA TYR A 62 1.11 -11.51 -5.24
C TYR A 62 0.65 -12.95 -5.35
N THR A 63 1.51 -13.87 -4.91
CA THR A 63 1.16 -15.29 -4.81
C THR A 63 0.71 -15.59 -3.38
N SER A 64 -0.40 -16.29 -3.24
CA SER A 64 -0.94 -16.71 -1.94
C SER A 64 -1.45 -18.14 -2.01
N ASP A 65 -1.38 -18.83 -0.87
CA ASP A 65 -1.83 -20.19 -0.64
C ASP A 65 -2.27 -20.32 0.83
N ARG A 66 -2.98 -21.40 1.15
CA ARG A 66 -3.39 -21.64 2.54
C ARG A 66 -2.14 -21.84 3.41
N PRO A 67 -1.92 -21.00 4.43
CA PRO A 67 -0.80 -21.22 5.34
C PRO A 67 -0.95 -22.57 6.05
N THR A 68 0.15 -23.31 6.10
CA THR A 68 0.23 -24.60 6.81
C THR A 68 0.80 -24.44 8.21
N THR A 69 1.57 -23.37 8.44
CA THR A 69 2.14 -22.98 9.72
C THR A 69 1.68 -21.57 10.08
N PRO A 70 1.32 -21.31 11.35
CA PRO A 70 0.96 -19.98 11.78
C PRO A 70 2.20 -19.09 11.80
N ASP A 71 2.06 -17.88 11.26
CA ASP A 71 3.06 -16.82 11.22
C ASP A 71 2.35 -15.52 11.64
N ALA A 72 1.75 -15.56 12.84
CA ALA A 72 1.04 -14.45 13.47
C ALA A 72 1.49 -14.33 14.93
N SER A 73 1.81 -13.11 15.37
CA SER A 73 2.21 -12.85 16.76
C SER A 73 0.98 -12.64 17.65
N THR A 74 1.12 -12.93 18.94
CA THR A 74 0.09 -12.64 19.96
C THR A 74 -0.21 -11.15 20.11
N SER A 75 0.74 -10.25 19.80
CA SER A 75 0.58 -8.80 19.97
C SER A 75 -0.16 -8.13 18.81
N GLN A 76 -0.17 -8.74 17.63
CA GLN A 76 -0.95 -8.27 16.50
C GLN A 76 -1.57 -9.49 15.79
N PRO A 77 -2.67 -10.03 16.33
CA PRO A 77 -3.32 -11.21 15.76
C PRO A 77 -3.79 -10.99 14.31
N CYS A 78 -3.94 -12.08 13.56
CA CYS A 78 -4.81 -12.04 12.41
C CYS A 78 -6.23 -11.71 12.86
N ILE A 79 -7.02 -11.06 12.00
CA ILE A 79 -8.42 -10.74 12.36
C ILE A 79 -9.22 -12.00 12.70
N ALA A 80 -8.88 -13.13 12.07
CA ALA A 80 -9.45 -14.44 12.39
C ALA A 80 -9.15 -14.88 13.83
N ASP A 81 -7.96 -14.59 14.37
CA ASP A 81 -7.61 -14.97 15.74
C ASP A 81 -8.45 -14.19 16.79
N ILE A 82 -9.02 -13.05 16.41
CA ILE A 82 -9.92 -12.26 17.26
C ILE A 82 -11.38 -12.69 17.08
N LEU A 83 -11.80 -12.97 15.84
CA LEU A 83 -13.22 -13.12 15.49
C LEU A 83 -13.70 -14.57 15.34
N VAL A 84 -12.79 -15.52 15.19
CA VAL A 84 -13.10 -16.93 14.92
C VAL A 84 -12.69 -17.77 16.13
N LYS A 85 -13.58 -18.65 16.59
CA LYS A 85 -13.37 -19.49 17.79
C LYS A 85 -12.22 -20.49 17.63
N GLU A 86 -12.04 -21.02 16.43
CA GLU A 86 -10.98 -21.97 16.06
C GLU A 86 -10.31 -21.46 14.80
N PRO A 87 -9.45 -20.43 14.91
CA PRO A 87 -8.71 -19.93 13.77
C PRO A 87 -7.74 -21.04 13.34
N GLY A 88 -7.79 -21.43 12.06
CA GLY A 88 -6.72 -22.23 11.46
C GLY A 88 -5.39 -21.45 11.42
N PRO A 89 -4.32 -22.04 10.89
CA PRO A 89 -3.08 -21.29 10.66
C PRO A 89 -3.36 -20.00 9.89
N CYS A 90 -2.68 -18.92 10.28
CA CYS A 90 -2.79 -17.62 9.62
C CYS A 90 -1.41 -17.01 9.39
N ARG A 91 -1.28 -16.24 8.32
CA ARG A 91 -0.07 -15.50 7.93
C ARG A 91 -0.49 -14.22 7.18
N PRO A 92 0.26 -13.11 7.32
CA PRO A 92 0.14 -11.97 6.43
C PRO A 92 0.32 -12.33 4.95
N GLU A 93 -0.47 -11.72 4.08
CA GLU A 93 -0.20 -11.76 2.65
C GLU A 93 1.14 -11.06 2.34
N PRO A 94 1.95 -11.57 1.39
CA PRO A 94 3.26 -11.02 1.07
C PRO A 94 3.14 -9.72 0.22
N LEU A 95 2.31 -8.79 0.65
CA LEU A 95 2.10 -7.50 0.00
C LEU A 95 3.29 -6.59 0.32
N ILE A 96 3.90 -6.04 -0.73
CA ILE A 96 4.95 -5.03 -0.62
C ILE A 96 4.30 -3.68 -0.30
N PHE A 97 4.66 -3.06 0.81
CA PHE A 97 4.30 -1.69 1.16
C PHE A 97 5.46 -0.75 0.84
N LEU A 98 5.14 0.51 0.55
CA LEU A 98 6.12 1.53 0.18
C LEU A 98 6.14 2.63 1.23
N ARG A 99 7.34 2.96 1.72
CA ARG A 99 7.61 4.11 2.58
C ARG A 99 8.42 5.13 1.80
N TYR A 100 8.07 6.39 1.94
CA TYR A 100 8.67 7.48 1.19
C TYR A 100 9.39 8.46 2.11
N ASP A 101 10.59 8.85 1.71
CA ASP A 101 11.23 10.09 2.11
C ASP A 101 11.43 10.92 0.84
N LEU A 102 10.58 11.93 0.68
CA LEU A 102 10.51 12.74 -0.53
C LEU A 102 11.41 13.98 -0.46
N GLY A 103 12.10 14.24 0.66
CA GLY A 103 12.98 15.41 0.79
C GLY A 103 12.29 16.76 0.54
N LEU A 104 11.03 16.91 0.97
CA LEU A 104 10.21 18.10 0.71
C LEU A 104 10.37 19.15 1.81
N ASP A 105 10.12 20.40 1.46
CA ASP A 105 9.94 21.48 2.43
C ASP A 105 8.63 21.28 3.24
N LEU A 106 8.51 21.96 4.38
CA LEU A 106 7.38 21.82 5.31
C LEU A 106 6.00 22.18 4.70
N ASP A 107 5.99 22.92 3.60
CA ASP A 107 4.80 23.29 2.84
C ASP A 107 4.47 22.29 1.70
N ASN A 108 5.10 21.11 1.71
CA ASN A 108 4.94 20.04 0.72
C ASN A 108 5.39 20.47 -0.69
N THR A 109 6.48 21.25 -0.76
CA THR A 109 7.09 21.71 -2.02
C THR A 109 8.50 21.17 -2.22
N ALA A 110 8.95 21.18 -3.48
CA ALA A 110 10.33 20.93 -3.87
C ALA A 110 10.78 21.98 -4.90
N ARG A 111 12.10 22.25 -4.95
CA ARG A 111 12.67 23.22 -5.90
C ARG A 111 12.42 22.79 -7.35
N ALA A 112 11.95 23.71 -8.19
CA ALA A 112 11.85 23.52 -9.63
C ALA A 112 13.22 23.66 -10.34
N ASP A 113 13.27 23.26 -11.60
CA ASP A 113 14.42 23.43 -12.51
C ASP A 113 15.73 22.86 -11.94
N GLY A 114 15.74 21.54 -11.72
CA GLY A 114 16.88 20.87 -11.09
C GLY A 114 16.67 19.38 -10.86
N LEU A 115 17.69 18.74 -10.31
CA LEU A 115 17.58 17.35 -9.84
C LEU A 115 17.07 17.33 -8.41
N HIS A 116 16.13 16.45 -8.15
CA HIS A 116 15.56 16.20 -6.83
C HIS A 116 15.73 14.73 -6.46
N LEU A 117 16.20 14.48 -5.24
CA LEU A 117 16.43 13.12 -4.74
C LEU A 117 15.28 12.72 -3.83
N ILE A 118 14.75 11.52 -4.06
CA ILE A 118 13.83 10.86 -3.13
C ILE A 118 14.38 9.50 -2.72
N THR A 119 13.95 9.02 -1.57
CA THR A 119 14.22 7.68 -1.09
C THR A 119 12.91 6.90 -0.94
N VAL A 120 12.89 5.67 -1.43
CA VAL A 120 11.76 4.76 -1.29
C VAL A 120 12.25 3.47 -0.65
N THR A 121 11.59 3.03 0.41
CA THR A 121 11.85 1.74 1.07
C THR A 121 10.65 0.83 0.87
N GLY A 122 10.88 -0.35 0.30
CA GLY A 122 9.93 -1.45 0.31
C GLY A 122 9.94 -2.17 1.66
N TYR A 123 8.78 -2.42 2.24
CA TYR A 123 8.64 -3.15 3.49
C TYR A 123 7.42 -4.06 3.46
N TYR A 124 7.33 -4.98 4.41
CA TYR A 124 6.21 -5.89 4.55
C TYR A 124 5.53 -5.66 5.89
N GLN A 125 4.33 -6.22 6.08
CA GLN A 125 3.73 -6.27 7.41
C GLN A 125 4.72 -6.95 8.37
N GLU A 126 4.93 -6.35 9.55
CA GLU A 126 5.99 -6.73 10.51
C GLU A 126 5.99 -8.22 10.89
N ARG A 127 4.87 -8.92 10.68
CA ARG A 127 4.65 -10.32 11.04
C ARG A 127 4.99 -11.32 9.94
N LEU A 128 5.50 -10.86 8.81
CA LEU A 128 6.01 -11.73 7.78
C LEU A 128 7.40 -12.21 8.20
N SER A 129 7.54 -13.38 8.84
CA SER A 129 8.81 -13.79 9.46
C SER A 129 9.96 -13.92 8.46
N THR A 130 9.61 -14.34 7.24
CA THR A 130 10.55 -14.56 6.14
C THR A 130 10.04 -13.77 4.93
N PRO A 131 10.21 -12.44 4.95
CA PRO A 131 9.76 -11.61 3.84
C PRO A 131 10.68 -11.81 2.64
N PRO A 132 10.15 -11.81 1.40
CA PRO A 132 10.99 -11.71 0.21
C PRO A 132 11.81 -10.42 0.24
N THR A 133 12.91 -10.39 -0.51
CA THR A 133 13.73 -9.18 -0.66
C THR A 133 13.20 -8.39 -1.85
N VAL A 134 13.04 -7.08 -1.70
CA VAL A 134 12.72 -6.20 -2.84
C VAL A 134 13.97 -6.03 -3.68
N ILE A 135 13.96 -6.60 -4.88
CA ILE A 135 15.12 -6.67 -5.77
C ILE A 135 15.13 -5.57 -6.83
N GLU A 136 13.97 -4.96 -7.09
CA GLU A 136 13.84 -3.93 -8.12
C GLU A 136 12.81 -2.89 -7.69
N LEU A 137 13.12 -1.61 -7.97
CA LEU A 137 12.20 -0.50 -7.77
C LEU A 137 12.38 0.52 -8.89
N ARG A 138 11.28 0.85 -9.56
CA ARG A 138 11.19 1.88 -10.59
C ARG A 138 10.37 3.05 -10.06
N VAL A 139 10.86 4.26 -10.29
CA VAL A 139 10.13 5.50 -10.04
C VAL A 139 9.92 6.20 -11.38
N GLU A 140 8.70 6.63 -11.64
CA GLU A 140 8.33 7.48 -12.76
C GLU A 140 7.68 8.76 -12.20
N ALA A 141 7.99 9.90 -12.81
CA ALA A 141 7.42 11.19 -12.45
C ALA A 141 6.56 11.75 -13.60
N SER A 142 5.51 12.46 -13.22
CA SER A 142 4.65 13.20 -14.16
C SER A 142 4.57 14.65 -13.73
N PHE A 143 4.64 15.56 -14.69
CA PHE A 143 4.53 17.01 -14.46
C PHE A 143 3.35 17.63 -15.23
N ASP A 144 2.61 16.82 -15.98
CA ASP A 144 1.50 17.23 -16.86
C ASP A 144 0.13 16.74 -16.37
N GLY A 145 0.03 16.44 -15.07
CA GLY A 145 -1.18 15.93 -14.43
C GLY A 145 -1.44 14.43 -14.66
N GLY A 146 -0.38 13.64 -14.86
CA GLY A 146 -0.46 12.19 -15.00
C GLY A 146 -0.68 11.70 -16.44
N LYS A 147 -0.56 12.58 -17.45
CA LYS A 147 -0.74 12.21 -18.86
C LYS A 147 0.47 11.47 -19.40
N THR A 148 1.67 11.92 -19.04
CA THR A 148 2.94 11.26 -19.35
C THR A 148 3.69 10.92 -18.07
N TRP A 149 4.42 9.81 -18.11
CA TRP A 149 5.21 9.28 -17.01
C TRP A 149 6.64 9.09 -17.50
N GLN A 150 7.58 9.80 -16.89
CA GLN A 150 8.99 9.80 -17.27
C GLN A 150 9.79 9.03 -16.23
N PRO A 151 10.63 8.06 -16.64
CA PRO A 151 11.43 7.29 -15.70
C PRO A 151 12.47 8.17 -15.01
N ALA A 152 12.61 7.99 -13.70
CA ALA A 152 13.69 8.53 -12.91
C ALA A 152 14.87 7.53 -12.86
N ILE A 153 16.08 8.05 -12.69
CA ILE A 153 17.25 7.18 -12.48
C ILE A 153 17.17 6.63 -11.06
N THR A 154 17.11 5.31 -10.92
CA THR A 154 16.98 4.61 -9.63
C THR A 154 18.26 3.85 -9.29
N GLN A 155 18.62 3.85 -8.01
CA GLN A 155 19.81 3.17 -7.48
C GLN A 155 19.44 2.43 -6.20
N ALA A 156 19.87 1.18 -6.08
CA ALA A 156 19.66 0.39 -4.87
C ALA A 156 20.65 0.83 -3.77
N GLY A 157 20.13 1.07 -2.57
CA GLY A 157 20.90 1.40 -1.36
C GLY A 157 21.03 0.25 -0.36
N GLY A 158 20.44 -0.93 -0.65
CA GLY A 158 20.36 -2.07 0.26
C GLY A 158 19.15 -1.99 1.20
N GLN A 159 18.86 -3.07 1.94
CA GLN A 159 17.73 -3.14 2.89
C GLN A 159 16.39 -2.68 2.28
N ASN A 160 16.07 -3.18 1.08
CA ASN A 160 14.89 -2.79 0.28
C ASN A 160 14.75 -1.28 0.02
N THR A 161 15.83 -0.52 0.17
CA THR A 161 15.83 0.95 0.02
C THR A 161 16.47 1.34 -1.31
N PHE A 162 15.86 2.31 -1.97
CA PHE A 162 16.24 2.79 -3.28
C PHE A 162 16.19 4.32 -3.30
N THR A 163 17.16 4.95 -3.94
CA THR A 163 17.13 6.39 -4.23
C THR A 163 16.74 6.62 -5.68
N ALA A 164 15.93 7.64 -5.93
CA ALA A 164 15.55 8.04 -7.29
C ALA A 164 15.90 9.51 -7.54
N GLN A 165 16.50 9.79 -8.70
CA GLN A 165 16.79 11.15 -9.16
C GLN A 165 15.72 11.60 -10.15
N ILE A 166 14.92 12.58 -9.75
CA ILE A 166 13.84 13.15 -10.54
C ILE A 166 14.32 14.49 -11.12
N LYS A 167 14.27 14.64 -12.44
CA LYS A 167 14.53 15.93 -13.09
C LYS A 167 13.26 16.77 -13.05
N HIS A 168 13.24 17.79 -12.21
CA HIS A 168 12.15 18.77 -12.16
C HIS A 168 12.26 19.73 -13.34
N PRO A 169 11.15 19.98 -14.06
CA PRO A 169 11.06 21.05 -15.02
C PRO A 169 10.97 22.42 -14.31
N LYS A 170 10.86 23.49 -15.09
CA LYS A 170 10.53 24.82 -14.55
C LYS A 170 9.12 24.83 -13.94
N ARG A 171 8.88 25.76 -13.01
CA ARG A 171 7.64 25.83 -12.24
C ARG A 171 6.39 26.06 -13.09
N ASP A 172 6.51 26.81 -14.18
CA ASP A 172 5.43 27.12 -15.12
C ASP A 172 5.05 25.92 -16.02
N GLU A 173 5.99 25.00 -16.26
CA GLU A 173 5.77 23.76 -17.00
C GLU A 173 5.02 22.68 -16.18
N ALA A 174 5.01 22.81 -14.85
CA ALA A 174 4.35 21.89 -13.92
C ALA A 174 3.34 22.59 -12.99
N PRO A 175 2.30 23.26 -13.52
CA PRO A 175 1.40 24.08 -12.72
C PRO A 175 0.61 23.30 -11.65
N GLY A 176 0.42 21.99 -11.86
CA GLY A 176 -0.25 21.09 -10.93
C GLY A 176 0.68 20.35 -9.95
N GLY A 177 1.99 20.57 -10.04
CA GLY A 177 3.00 19.84 -9.26
C GLY A 177 3.45 18.52 -9.90
N ALA A 178 4.15 17.71 -9.11
CA ALA A 178 4.64 16.40 -9.50
C ALA A 178 3.67 15.30 -9.10
N GLY A 179 3.40 14.37 -10.01
CA GLY A 179 2.83 13.06 -9.73
C GLY A 179 3.93 11.99 -9.72
N LEU A 180 3.76 10.93 -8.93
CA LEU A 180 4.71 9.82 -8.85
C LEU A 180 4.01 8.48 -9.14
N ARG A 181 4.70 7.60 -9.85
CA ARG A 181 4.33 6.19 -9.98
C ARG A 181 5.52 5.35 -9.59
N ILE A 182 5.32 4.48 -8.61
CA ILE A 182 6.37 3.62 -8.07
C ILE A 182 5.95 2.18 -8.29
N THR A 183 6.84 1.41 -8.92
CA THR A 183 6.70 -0.04 -9.10
C THR A 183 7.83 -0.73 -8.36
N ALA A 184 7.53 -1.66 -7.46
CA ALA A 184 8.53 -2.51 -6.82
C ALA A 184 8.26 -3.98 -7.09
N THR A 185 9.32 -4.78 -7.21
CA THR A 185 9.28 -6.23 -7.43
C THR A 185 10.19 -6.91 -6.42
N ASP A 186 9.71 -8.01 -5.84
CA ASP A 186 10.48 -8.82 -4.91
C ASP A 186 11.04 -10.12 -5.49
N SER A 187 11.89 -10.79 -4.72
CA SER A 187 12.56 -12.04 -5.09
C SER A 187 11.60 -13.23 -5.30
N ALA A 188 10.35 -13.12 -4.86
CA ALA A 188 9.29 -14.10 -5.10
C ALA A 188 8.40 -13.72 -6.30
N GLY A 189 8.71 -12.62 -6.99
CA GLY A 189 7.95 -12.11 -8.12
C GLY A 189 6.67 -11.38 -7.72
N ASN A 190 6.46 -11.06 -6.44
CA ASN A 190 5.36 -10.16 -6.05
C ASN A 190 5.69 -8.73 -6.47
N THR A 191 4.65 -7.97 -6.81
CA THR A 191 4.79 -6.58 -7.23
C THR A 191 3.82 -5.67 -6.49
N VAL A 192 4.21 -4.41 -6.37
CA VAL A 192 3.31 -3.31 -6.02
C VAL A 192 3.53 -2.17 -7.02
N THR A 193 2.44 -1.62 -7.53
CA THR A 193 2.43 -0.38 -8.32
C THR A 193 1.54 0.64 -7.63
N GLN A 194 2.14 1.72 -7.13
CA GLN A 194 1.41 2.84 -6.54
C GLN A 194 1.50 4.07 -7.45
N THR A 195 0.35 4.62 -7.83
CA THR A 195 0.23 5.87 -8.59
C THR A 195 -0.34 6.95 -7.69
N ILE A 196 0.42 8.02 -7.51
CA ILE A 196 0.13 9.21 -6.70
C ILE A 196 0.00 10.40 -7.68
N PRO A 197 -1.21 10.79 -8.09
CA PRO A 197 -1.39 11.83 -9.13
C PRO A 197 -0.85 13.21 -8.73
N LYS A 198 -0.85 13.52 -7.43
CA LYS A 198 -0.34 14.77 -6.86
C LYS A 198 0.48 14.46 -5.61
N ALA A 199 1.78 14.23 -5.79
CA ALA A 199 2.70 13.91 -4.70
C ALA A 199 3.14 15.20 -3.96
N TYR A 200 3.58 16.21 -4.70
CA TYR A 200 4.07 17.48 -4.14
C TYR A 200 4.02 18.61 -5.16
N GLN A 201 4.17 19.86 -4.70
CA GLN A 201 4.22 21.03 -5.58
C GLN A 201 5.66 21.42 -5.91
N LEU A 202 5.86 22.09 -7.05
CA LEU A 202 7.14 22.73 -7.34
C LEU A 202 7.12 24.20 -6.86
N ARG A 203 8.28 24.75 -6.56
CA ARG A 203 8.50 26.18 -6.25
C ARG A 203 9.69 26.76 -6.98
#